data_AF-A0A966CEC5-F1
#
_entry.id   AF-A0A966CEC5-F1
#
_cell.length_a   1.000
_cell.length_b   1.000
_cell.length_c   1.000
_cell.angle_alpha   90.00
_cell.angle_beta   90.00
_cell.angle_gamma   90.00
#
_symmetry.space_group_name_H-M   'P 1'
#
loop_
_entity.id
_entity.type
_entity.pdbx_description
1 polymer ?
#
loop_
_entity_poly.entity_id
_entity_poly.type
_entity_poly.pdbx_seq_one_letter_code
_entity_poly.pdbx_strand_id
1 'polypeptide(L)'
;MISPVKIWRRQKKIKKVINKIGKITSWTIVYVPPSDFKKYAPYPVVLVELENNQKMMGQLVDYEKNELKVGQLVRTVLRKTQETAVEDVIAYGLKFKPINQIDSGRAH
;
A
#
# COMPACT_ATOMS: atom_id res chain seq x y z
N MET A 1 -19.78 -2.17 -10.31
CA MET A 1 -19.92 -1.90 -8.86
C MET A 1 -19.34 -3.06 -8.05
N ILE A 2 -18.42 -2.81 -7.13
CA ILE A 2 -17.88 -3.88 -6.28
C ILE A 2 -18.88 -4.14 -5.15
N SER A 3 -19.41 -5.37 -5.05
CA SER A 3 -20.39 -5.72 -4.00
C SER A 3 -19.82 -5.47 -2.59
N PRO A 4 -20.59 -4.82 -1.69
CA PRO A 4 -20.21 -4.61 -0.28
C PRO A 4 -19.77 -5.91 0.43
N VAL A 5 -20.45 -7.03 0.12
CA VAL A 5 -20.14 -8.35 0.70
C VAL A 5 -18.73 -8.82 0.30
N LYS A 6 -18.31 -8.54 -0.93
CA LYS A 6 -16.96 -8.90 -1.42
C LYS A 6 -15.88 -8.05 -0.76
N ILE A 7 -16.17 -6.77 -0.50
CA ILE A 7 -15.28 -5.86 0.25
C ILE A 7 -15.11 -6.39 1.69
N TRP A 8 -16.22 -6.67 2.38
CA TRP A 8 -16.20 -7.17 3.76
C TRP A 8 -15.43 -8.49 3.91
N ARG A 9 -15.66 -9.47 3.02
CA ARG A 9 -14.93 -10.76 3.05
C ARG A 9 -13.42 -10.57 2.88
N ARG A 10 -12.98 -9.63 2.04
CA ARG A 10 -11.56 -9.39 1.77
C ARG A 10 -10.85 -8.69 2.94
N GLN A 11 -11.55 -7.85 3.70
CA GLN A 11 -11.01 -7.15 4.87
C GLN A 11 -10.47 -8.09 5.95
N LYS A 12 -11.05 -9.29 6.14
CA LYS A 12 -10.58 -10.27 7.15
C LYS A 12 -9.11 -10.64 7.00
N LYS A 13 -8.58 -10.67 5.77
CA LYS A 13 -7.18 -11.01 5.49
C LYS A 13 -6.22 -9.84 5.76
N ILE A 14 -6.71 -8.60 5.67
CA ILE A 14 -5.90 -7.39 5.84
C ILE A 14 -5.33 -7.28 7.26
N LYS A 15 -6.11 -7.68 8.27
CA LYS A 15 -5.68 -7.66 9.68
C LYS A 15 -4.37 -8.43 9.92
N LYS A 16 -4.10 -9.49 9.13
CA LYS A 16 -2.88 -10.31 9.28
C LYS A 16 -1.62 -9.62 8.74
N VAL A 17 -1.79 -8.72 7.78
CA VAL A 17 -0.71 -8.10 7.02
C VAL A 17 -0.58 -6.61 7.31
N ILE A 18 -1.24 -6.09 8.35
CA ILE A 18 -1.08 -4.70 8.77
C ILE A 18 0.17 -4.55 9.63
N ASN A 19 0.84 -3.40 9.54
CA ASN A 19 2.06 -3.09 10.28
C ASN A 19 3.22 -4.09 10.11
N LYS A 20 3.20 -4.90 9.04
CA LYS A 20 4.29 -5.81 8.69
C LYS A 20 5.38 -5.07 7.93
N ILE A 21 6.62 -5.49 8.18
CA ILE A 21 7.82 -4.95 7.55
C ILE A 21 8.21 -5.87 6.39
N GLY A 22 8.75 -5.28 5.34
CA GLY A 22 9.32 -5.99 4.22
C GLY A 22 10.31 -5.13 3.45
N LYS A 23 10.88 -5.73 2.41
CA LYS A 23 11.89 -5.13 1.55
C LYS A 23 11.38 -5.05 0.12
N ILE A 24 11.58 -3.90 -0.54
CA ILE A 24 11.25 -3.76 -1.96
C ILE A 24 12.17 -4.67 -2.78
N THR A 25 11.58 -5.55 -3.58
CA THR A 25 12.29 -6.45 -4.51
C THR A 25 12.27 -5.92 -5.95
N SER A 26 11.21 -5.21 -6.33
CA SER A 26 11.07 -4.56 -7.64
C SER A 26 10.11 -3.37 -7.53
N TRP A 27 10.23 -2.40 -8.43
CA TRP A 27 9.33 -1.24 -8.47
C TRP A 27 9.14 -0.73 -9.90
N THR A 28 8.05 -0.02 -10.13
CA THR A 28 7.75 0.68 -11.37
C THR A 28 6.93 1.93 -11.09
N ILE A 29 6.88 2.87 -12.02
CA ILE A 29 6.02 4.06 -11.93
C ILE A 29 4.94 3.95 -12.99
N VAL A 30 3.68 4.06 -12.56
CA VAL A 30 2.53 4.07 -13.45
C VAL A 30 2.26 5.50 -13.86
N TYR A 31 2.59 5.83 -15.11
CA TYR A 31 2.36 7.15 -15.70
C TYR A 31 0.96 7.29 -16.31
N VAL A 32 0.45 6.23 -16.93
CA VAL A 32 -0.86 6.22 -17.59
C VAL A 32 -1.75 5.16 -16.94
N PRO A 33 -2.46 5.51 -15.86
CA PRO A 33 -3.37 4.59 -15.20
C PRO A 33 -4.79 4.63 -15.80
N PRO A 34 -5.64 3.65 -15.46
CA PRO A 34 -7.08 3.68 -15.75
C PRO A 34 -7.77 4.92 -15.17
N SER A 35 -8.95 5.27 -15.70
CA SER A 35 -9.72 6.48 -15.32
C SER A 35 -9.87 6.67 -13.81
N ASP A 36 -10.17 5.60 -13.08
CA ASP A 36 -10.40 5.64 -11.62
C ASP A 36 -9.16 6.03 -10.80
N PHE A 37 -7.97 5.87 -11.39
CA PHE A 37 -6.68 6.14 -10.75
C PHE A 37 -5.92 7.31 -11.36
N LYS A 38 -6.51 8.02 -12.34
CA LYS A 38 -5.90 9.19 -13.00
C LYS A 38 -5.44 10.25 -12.00
N LYS A 39 -6.23 10.49 -10.95
CA LYS A 39 -5.91 11.49 -9.91
C LYS A 39 -4.66 11.17 -9.09
N TYR A 40 -4.18 9.93 -9.15
CA TYR A 40 -2.97 9.50 -8.45
C TYR A 40 -1.75 9.45 -9.37
N ALA A 41 -1.90 9.66 -10.68
CA ALA A 41 -0.79 9.60 -11.63
C ALA A 41 0.16 10.80 -11.46
N PRO A 42 1.49 10.62 -11.58
CA PRO A 42 2.20 9.34 -11.57
C PRO A 42 2.33 8.77 -10.16
N TYR A 43 2.18 7.44 -10.00
CA TYR A 43 2.41 6.78 -8.72
C TYR A 43 3.33 5.56 -8.83
N PRO A 44 4.20 5.33 -7.83
CA PRO A 44 5.01 4.12 -7.78
C PRO A 44 4.20 2.91 -7.32
N VAL A 45 4.49 1.77 -7.92
CA VAL A 45 4.04 0.45 -7.49
C VAL A 45 5.26 -0.38 -7.15
N VAL A 46 5.22 -1.03 -5.99
CA VAL A 46 6.34 -1.81 -5.45
C VAL A 46 5.91 -3.26 -5.26
N LEU A 47 6.83 -4.17 -5.55
CA LEU A 47 6.79 -5.57 -5.13
C LEU A 47 7.64 -5.68 -3.86
N VAL A 48 7.06 -6.20 -2.80
CA VAL A 48 7.65 -6.26 -1.47
C VAL A 48 7.67 -7.70 -1.00
N GLU A 49 8.81 -8.14 -0.50
CA GLU A 49 8.95 -9.38 0.24
C GLU A 49 8.90 -9.07 1.73
N LEU A 50 7.84 -9.55 2.39
CA LEU A 50 7.65 -9.40 3.83
C LEU A 50 8.55 -10.38 4.59
N GLU A 51 8.80 -10.11 5.87
CA GLU A 51 9.61 -10.97 6.76
C GLU A 51 9.12 -12.42 6.85
N ASN A 52 7.83 -12.67 6.60
CA ASN A 52 7.25 -14.01 6.55
C ASN A 52 7.39 -14.68 5.17
N ASN A 53 8.32 -14.23 4.33
CA ASN A 53 8.53 -14.67 2.94
C ASN A 53 7.31 -14.49 2.02
N GLN A 54 6.30 -13.72 2.43
CA GLN A 54 5.15 -13.44 1.60
C GLN A 54 5.46 -12.28 0.65
N LYS A 55 5.25 -12.49 -0.66
CA LYS A 55 5.38 -11.44 -1.67
C LYS A 55 4.06 -10.71 -1.84
N MET A 56 4.10 -9.39 -1.79
CA MET A 56 2.93 -8.52 -1.91
C MET A 56 3.24 -7.34 -2.82
N MET A 57 2.23 -6.86 -3.56
CA MET A 57 2.34 -5.70 -4.43
C MET A 57 1.36 -4.61 -4.01
N GLY A 58 1.76 -3.34 -4.21
CA GLY A 58 0.93 -2.20 -3.85
C GLY A 58 1.60 -0.87 -4.16
N GLN A 59 0.88 0.23 -3.93
CA GLN A 59 1.43 1.57 -4.13
C GLN A 59 2.37 1.94 -2.98
N LEU A 60 3.48 2.61 -3.30
CA LEU A 60 4.33 3.27 -2.30
C LEU A 60 3.82 4.69 -2.05
N VAL A 61 3.68 5.06 -0.78
CA VAL A 61 3.17 6.37 -0.34
C VAL A 61 4.08 6.97 0.73
N ASP A 62 3.97 8.28 0.93
CA ASP A 62 4.77 9.06 1.88
C ASP A 62 6.28 8.76 1.75
N TYR A 63 6.78 8.84 0.51
CA TYR A 63 8.16 8.50 0.17
C TYR A 63 8.89 9.69 -0.45
N GLU A 64 10.20 9.74 -0.25
CA GLU A 64 11.14 10.59 -0.97
C GLU A 64 11.70 9.87 -2.20
N LYS A 65 12.14 10.63 -3.21
CA LYS A 65 12.60 10.08 -4.49
C LYS A 65 13.77 9.09 -4.37
N ASN A 66 14.63 9.27 -3.37
CA ASN A 66 15.78 8.40 -3.05
C ASN A 66 15.40 7.09 -2.32
N GLU A 67 14.18 6.99 -1.78
CA GLU A 67 13.64 5.82 -1.09
C GLU A 67 13.00 4.83 -2.08
N LEU A 68 12.64 5.29 -3.30
CA LEU A 68 12.12 4.42 -4.34
C LEU A 68 13.26 3.62 -5.01
N LYS A 69 13.75 2.61 -4.29
CA LYS A 69 14.83 1.73 -4.73
C LYS A 69 14.62 0.29 -4.27
N VAL A 70 15.21 -0.64 -5.02
CA VAL A 70 15.29 -2.03 -4.59
C VAL A 70 16.09 -2.09 -3.29
N GLY A 71 15.57 -2.84 -2.34
CA GLY A 71 16.15 -3.02 -1.04
C GLY A 71 15.70 -2.04 0.05
N GLN A 72 14.88 -1.04 -0.28
CA GLN A 72 14.28 -0.15 0.71
C GLN A 72 13.38 -0.93 1.66
N LEU A 73 13.49 -0.65 2.96
CA LEU A 73 12.59 -1.15 3.98
C LEU A 73 11.28 -0.37 3.97
N VAL A 74 10.18 -1.11 3.98
CA VAL A 74 8.82 -0.56 3.94
C VAL A 74 7.93 -1.28 4.93
N ARG A 75 6.89 -0.58 5.38
CA ARG A 75 5.83 -1.08 6.24
C ARG A 75 4.50 -1.04 5.51
N THR A 76 3.69 -2.08 5.71
CA THR A 76 2.31 -2.13 5.23
C THR A 76 1.42 -1.17 6.03
N VAL A 77 0.72 -0.29 5.33
CA VAL A 77 -0.22 0.67 5.91
C VAL A 77 -1.60 0.52 5.29
N LEU A 78 -2.64 0.84 6.05
CA LEU A 78 -4.00 0.96 5.54
C LEU A 78 -4.26 2.39 5.09
N ARG A 79 -4.74 2.55 3.85
CA ARG A 79 -5.17 3.84 3.31
C ARG A 79 -6.53 3.70 2.64
N LYS A 80 -7.30 4.78 2.63
CA LYS A 80 -8.53 4.86 1.81
C LYS A 80 -8.12 4.79 0.34
N THR A 81 -8.76 3.91 -0.41
CA THR A 81 -8.41 3.65 -1.82
C THR A 81 -9.12 4.62 -2.76
N GLN A 82 -10.31 5.09 -2.38
CA GLN A 82 -11.16 5.95 -3.20
C GLN A 82 -11.95 6.93 -2.32
N GLU A 83 -12.32 8.06 -2.91
CA GLU A 83 -13.34 8.95 -2.36
C GLU A 83 -14.66 8.48 -2.95
N THR A 84 -15.45 7.78 -2.15
CA THR A 84 -16.77 7.31 -2.56
C THR A 84 -17.83 8.35 -2.20
N ALA A 85 -18.96 8.34 -2.91
CA ALA A 85 -20.12 9.17 -2.57
C ALA A 85 -20.61 8.85 -1.13
N VAL A 86 -21.35 9.77 -0.52
CA VAL A 86 -21.72 9.76 0.92
C VAL A 86 -22.39 8.45 1.37
N GLU A 87 -23.04 7.71 0.46
CA GLU A 87 -23.77 6.47 0.75
C GLU A 87 -23.01 5.17 0.42
N ASP A 88 -21.79 5.27 -0.08
CA ASP A 88 -21.02 4.11 -0.52
C ASP A 88 -19.97 3.63 0.49
N VAL A 89 -19.67 2.33 0.45
CA VAL A 89 -18.67 1.70 1.33
C VAL A 89 -17.27 2.30 1.11
N ILE A 90 -16.65 2.80 2.18
CA ILE A 90 -15.26 3.28 2.16
C ILE A 90 -14.32 2.09 1.95
N ALA A 91 -13.73 1.98 0.77
CA ALA A 91 -12.79 0.91 0.43
C ALA A 91 -11.39 1.20 0.99
N TYR A 92 -10.96 0.42 1.99
CA TYR A 92 -9.58 0.44 2.49
C TYR A 92 -8.69 -0.52 1.70
N GLY A 93 -7.51 -0.02 1.33
CA GLY A 93 -6.50 -0.75 0.59
C GLY A 93 -5.18 -0.79 1.36
N LEU A 94 -4.41 -1.84 1.12
CA LEU A 94 -3.05 -1.94 1.62
C LEU A 94 -2.12 -1.13 0.71
N LYS A 95 -1.29 -0.28 1.30
CA LYS A 95 -0.19 0.43 0.65
C LYS A 95 1.09 0.22 1.44
N PHE A 96 2.21 0.71 0.91
CA PHE A 96 3.51 0.62 1.55
C PHE A 96 4.03 2.01 1.88
N LYS A 97 4.64 2.16 3.06
CA LYS A 97 5.33 3.38 3.49
C LYS A 97 6.79 3.04 3.79
N PRO A 98 7.78 3.82 3.35
CA PRO A 98 9.17 3.67 3.78
C PRO A 98 9.31 3.74 5.30
N ILE A 99 10.23 2.95 5.85
CA ILE A 99 10.64 3.04 7.25
C ILE A 99 11.99 3.72 7.27
N ASN A 100 12.05 4.93 7.83
CA ASN A 100 13.32 5.55 8.17
C ASN A 100 13.73 5.08 9.57
N GLN A 101 15.04 4.96 9.83
CA GLN A 101 15.56 4.43 11.11
C GLN A 101 15.07 5.21 12.35
N ILE A 102 14.41 6.36 12.15
CA ILE A 102 13.81 7.20 13.19
C ILE A 102 12.43 6.66 13.65
N ASP A 103 11.72 5.89 12.81
CA ASP A 103 10.36 5.38 13.08
C ASP A 103 10.33 4.12 13.98
N SER A 104 11.49 3.55 14.32
CA SER A 104 11.58 2.40 15.26
C SER A 104 11.37 2.78 16.73
N GLY A 105 11.32 4.08 17.07
CA GLY A 105 11.19 4.57 18.45
C GLY A 105 9.79 4.88 18.96
N ARG A 106 8.71 4.68 18.16
CA ARG A 106 7.33 5.06 18.54
C ARG A 106 6.39 3.87 18.79
N ALA A 107 6.94 2.74 19.23
CA ALA A 107 6.15 1.63 19.76
C ALA A 107 6.62 1.33 21.19
N HIS A 108 6.23 2.20 22.12
CA HIS A 108 6.08 1.91 23.54
C HIS A 108 4.64 2.22 23.94
#